data_AF-A0A4U0VM06-F1
#
_entry.id   AF-A0A4U0VM06-F1
#
_cell.length_a   1.000
_cell.length_b   1.000
_cell.length_c   1.000
_cell.angle_alpha   90.00
_cell.angle_beta   90.00
_cell.angle_gamma   90.00
#
_symmetry.space_group_name_H-M   'P 1'
#
loop_
_entity.id
_entity.type
_entity.pdbx_description
1 polymer ?
#
loop_
_entity_poly.entity_id
_entity_poly.type
_entity_poly.pdbx_seq_one_letter_code
_entity_poly.pdbx_strand_id
1 'polypeptide(L)'
;MDVAGIRDRIQATLDPNADIRRQAELDLKFAEDKPGFLDALLNILEAEQEQGVRLSTAIYLKNRVSKGWSASDESSSQFKPIPEDQKASFRNRLVSVLASTQAQVRAQLVPILQKILHDDFPDKWPDFLEITLRLLNSNDANSVFAGLQ
;
A
#
# COMPACT_ATOMS: atom_id res chain seq x y z
N MET A 1 -14.33 4.77 -6.66
CA MET A 1 -14.43 4.00 -5.40
C MET A 1 -14.65 4.97 -4.26
N ASP A 2 -15.46 4.62 -3.25
CA ASP A 2 -15.77 5.53 -2.15
C ASP A 2 -14.64 5.54 -1.11
N VAL A 3 -13.79 6.56 -1.17
CA VAL A 3 -12.58 6.68 -0.33
C VAL A 3 -12.96 6.99 1.12
N ALA A 4 -13.99 7.80 1.32
CA ALA A 4 -14.47 8.18 2.65
C ALA A 4 -14.98 6.95 3.44
N GLY A 5 -15.82 6.12 2.83
CA GLY A 5 -16.32 4.90 3.49
C GLY A 5 -15.23 3.88 3.80
N ILE A 6 -14.18 3.78 2.99
CA ILE A 6 -13.02 2.93 3.31
C ILE A 6 -12.24 3.50 4.49
N ARG A 7 -12.05 4.82 4.54
CA ARG A 7 -11.40 5.49 5.65
C ARG A 7 -12.16 5.27 6.97
N ASP A 8 -13.48 5.47 6.98
CA ASP A 8 -14.33 5.21 8.15
C ASP A 8 -14.22 3.75 8.61
N ARG A 9 -14.16 2.81 7.66
CA ARG A 9 -13.95 1.39 7.94
C ARG A 9 -12.58 1.11 8.54
N ILE A 10 -11.51 1.71 8.02
CA ILE A 10 -10.17 1.61 8.62
C ILE A 10 -10.17 2.20 10.04
N GLN A 11 -10.82 3.35 10.24
CA GLN A 11 -10.95 3.94 11.57
C GLN A 11 -11.70 3.01 12.53
N ALA A 12 -12.77 2.35 12.08
CA ALA A 12 -13.52 1.39 12.87
C ALA A 12 -12.70 0.13 13.25
N THR A 13 -11.63 -0.21 12.53
CA THR A 13 -10.70 -1.28 12.95
C THR A 13 -9.90 -0.95 14.20
N LEU A 14 -9.84 0.35 14.57
CA LEU A 14 -9.16 0.83 15.78
C LEU A 14 -10.11 0.95 16.99
N ASP A 15 -11.40 0.64 16.81
CA ASP A 15 -12.39 0.78 17.87
C ASP A 15 -12.13 -0.22 19.02
N PRO A 16 -12.32 0.17 20.29
CA PRO A 16 -12.18 -0.75 21.43
C PRO A 16 -13.19 -1.92 21.39
N ASN A 17 -14.32 -1.76 20.71
CA ASN A 17 -15.35 -2.80 20.61
C ASN A 17 -14.96 -3.87 19.57
N ALA A 18 -14.84 -5.11 20.02
CA ALA A 18 -14.45 -6.25 19.19
C ALA A 18 -15.41 -6.52 18.02
N ASP A 19 -16.72 -6.31 18.21
CA ASP A 19 -17.73 -6.52 17.16
C ASP A 19 -17.61 -5.48 16.06
N ILE A 20 -17.34 -4.21 16.41
CA ILE A 20 -17.14 -3.11 15.45
C ILE A 20 -15.89 -3.38 14.60
N ARG A 21 -14.78 -3.78 15.22
CA ARG A 21 -13.56 -4.13 14.50
C ARG A 21 -13.78 -5.28 13.53
N ARG A 22 -14.45 -6.35 13.99
CA ARG A 22 -14.70 -7.54 13.17
C ARG A 22 -15.59 -7.22 11.97
N GLN A 23 -16.62 -6.41 12.18
CA GLN A 23 -17.49 -5.94 11.10
C GLN A 23 -16.70 -5.10 10.08
N ALA A 24 -15.87 -4.17 10.56
CA ALA A 24 -15.03 -3.33 9.71
C ALA A 24 -14.05 -4.14 8.85
N GLU A 25 -13.41 -5.17 9.43
CA GLU A 25 -12.51 -6.06 8.69
C GLU A 25 -13.24 -6.86 7.61
N LEU A 26 -14.45 -7.38 7.90
CA LEU A 26 -15.26 -8.10 6.92
C LEU A 26 -15.65 -7.21 5.74
N ASP A 27 -16.03 -5.98 6.03
CA ASP A 27 -16.41 -5.00 5.03
C ASP A 27 -15.20 -4.53 4.19
N LEU A 28 -14.04 -4.35 4.80
CA LEU A 28 -12.78 -4.08 4.08
C LEU A 28 -12.43 -5.25 3.16
N LYS A 29 -12.60 -6.48 3.63
CA LYS A 29 -12.41 -7.69 2.81
C LYS A 29 -13.36 -7.75 1.62
N PHE A 30 -14.61 -7.30 1.77
CA PHE A 30 -15.53 -7.19 0.64
C PHE A 30 -15.12 -6.05 -0.33
N ALA A 31 -14.60 -4.95 0.20
CA ALA A 31 -14.11 -3.83 -0.61
C ALA A 31 -12.81 -4.17 -1.35
N GLU A 32 -11.97 -5.05 -0.82
CA GLU A 32 -10.68 -5.45 -1.41
C GLU A 32 -10.82 -6.17 -2.76
N ASP A 33 -12.00 -6.72 -3.04
CA ASP A 33 -12.33 -7.39 -4.31
C ASP A 33 -12.62 -6.38 -5.42
N LYS A 34 -12.96 -5.14 -5.07
CA LYS A 34 -13.36 -4.11 -6.03
C LYS A 34 -12.14 -3.46 -6.70
N PRO A 35 -12.24 -3.12 -8.00
CA PRO A 35 -11.19 -2.38 -8.68
C PRO A 35 -11.04 -0.97 -8.10
N GLY A 36 -9.80 -0.50 -7.97
CA GLY A 36 -9.46 0.80 -7.40
C GLY A 36 -9.32 0.81 -5.87
N PHE A 37 -9.39 -0.35 -5.21
CA PHE A 37 -9.22 -0.43 -3.75
C PHE A 37 -7.81 -0.03 -3.31
N LEU A 38 -6.76 -0.50 -4.02
CA LEU A 38 -5.38 -0.13 -3.69
C LEU A 38 -5.13 1.37 -3.88
N ASP A 39 -5.65 1.94 -4.97
CA ASP A 39 -5.59 3.37 -5.22
C ASP A 39 -6.32 4.19 -4.16
N ALA A 40 -7.45 3.69 -3.66
CA ALA A 40 -8.19 4.31 -2.57
C ALA A 40 -7.38 4.30 -1.26
N LEU A 41 -6.70 3.19 -0.93
CA LEU A 41 -5.82 3.13 0.25
C LEU A 41 -4.64 4.10 0.14
N LEU A 42 -4.03 4.25 -1.04
CA LEU A 42 -2.99 5.26 -1.27
C LEU A 42 -3.54 6.68 -1.10
N ASN A 43 -4.73 6.97 -1.65
CA ASN A 43 -5.39 8.27 -1.47
C ASN A 43 -5.64 8.59 0.01
N ILE A 44 -6.08 7.60 0.80
CA ILE A 44 -6.26 7.77 2.25
C ILE A 44 -4.92 8.07 2.89
N LEU A 45 -3.85 7.36 2.52
CA LEU A 45 -2.54 7.57 3.09
C LEU A 45 -2.02 9.01 2.87
N GLU A 46 -2.26 9.55 1.68
CA GLU A 46 -1.86 10.91 1.28
C GLU A 46 -2.72 11.99 1.94
N ALA A 47 -4.03 11.78 2.07
CA ALA A 47 -4.98 12.78 2.56
C ALA A 47 -5.23 12.75 4.08
N GLU A 48 -4.98 11.60 4.73
CA GLU A 48 -5.32 11.41 6.14
C GLU A 48 -4.44 12.26 7.05
N GLN A 49 -5.03 12.90 8.06
CA GLN A 49 -4.31 13.69 9.06
C GLN A 49 -4.09 12.92 10.37
N GLU A 50 -5.00 11.99 10.69
CA GLU A 50 -4.90 11.14 11.88
C GLU A 50 -3.84 10.05 11.72
N GLN A 51 -2.80 10.10 12.56
CA GLN A 51 -1.68 9.15 12.48
C GLN A 51 -2.11 7.71 12.68
N GLY A 52 -3.10 7.46 13.56
CA GLY A 52 -3.62 6.11 13.81
C GLY A 52 -4.24 5.51 12.55
N VAL A 53 -5.12 6.27 11.88
CA VAL A 53 -5.79 5.82 10.64
C VAL A 53 -4.77 5.66 9.51
N ARG A 54 -3.82 6.58 9.38
CA ARG A 54 -2.75 6.51 8.36
C ARG A 54 -1.89 5.26 8.54
N LEU A 55 -1.49 4.95 9.77
CA LEU A 55 -0.68 3.76 10.08
C LEU A 55 -1.47 2.46 9.83
N SER A 56 -2.72 2.40 10.30
CA SER A 56 -3.60 1.25 10.04
C SER A 56 -3.82 1.00 8.55
N THR A 57 -4.00 2.07 7.77
CA THR A 57 -4.10 2.02 6.31
C THR A 57 -2.84 1.41 5.70
N ALA A 58 -1.65 1.84 6.13
CA ALA A 58 -0.37 1.32 5.64
C ALA A 58 -0.16 -0.15 5.98
N ILE A 59 -0.50 -0.55 7.20
CA ILE A 59 -0.41 -1.94 7.66
C ILE A 59 -1.38 -2.82 6.85
N TYR A 60 -2.60 -2.36 6.64
CA TYR A 60 -3.58 -3.07 5.82
C TYR A 60 -3.10 -3.22 4.38
N LEU A 61 -2.59 -2.13 3.80
CA LEU A 61 -2.03 -2.12 2.45
C LEU A 61 -0.88 -3.13 2.31
N LYS A 62 0.06 -3.12 3.28
CA LYS A 62 1.15 -4.10 3.34
C LYS A 62 0.64 -5.52 3.33
N ASN A 63 -0.32 -5.84 4.21
CA ASN A 63 -0.89 -7.18 4.29
C ASN A 63 -1.58 -7.60 2.98
N ARG A 64 -2.30 -6.67 2.31
CA ARG A 64 -2.99 -6.94 1.04
C ARG A 64 -2.00 -7.21 -0.10
N VAL A 65 -0.94 -6.41 -0.21
CA VAL A 65 0.09 -6.58 -1.23
C VAL A 65 0.89 -7.86 -0.98
N SER A 66 1.35 -8.09 0.25
CA SER A 66 2.11 -9.31 0.58
C SER A 66 1.36 -10.60 0.24
N LYS A 67 0.04 -10.63 0.41
CA LYS A 67 -0.81 -11.80 0.12
C LYS A 67 -1.29 -11.87 -1.34
N GLY A 68 -1.37 -10.74 -2.04
CA GLY A 68 -2.05 -10.64 -3.34
C GLY A 68 -1.14 -10.37 -4.53
N TRP A 69 0.14 -10.05 -4.31
CA TRP A 69 1.05 -9.65 -5.38
C TRP A 69 1.61 -10.86 -6.15
N SER A 70 2.04 -11.91 -5.46
CA SER A 70 2.59 -13.13 -6.08
C SER A 70 1.54 -14.23 -6.06
N ALA A 71 1.13 -14.73 -7.23
CA ALA A 71 0.22 -15.87 -7.34
C ALA A 71 0.90 -17.23 -7.07
N SER A 72 2.23 -17.24 -6.95
CA SER A 72 3.05 -18.45 -6.77
C SER A 72 3.32 -18.83 -5.31
N ASP A 73 2.92 -18.01 -4.35
CA ASP A 73 3.09 -18.35 -2.93
C ASP A 73 1.99 -19.36 -2.55
N GLU A 74 2.31 -20.57 -2.08
CA GLU A 74 1.28 -21.58 -1.71
C GLU A 74 0.26 -21.02 -0.70
N SER A 75 0.67 -20.02 0.08
CA SER A 75 -0.15 -19.27 1.03
C SER A 75 -1.16 -18.29 0.38
N SER A 76 -1.02 -17.99 -0.91
CA SER A 76 -1.91 -17.11 -1.69
C SER A 76 -3.16 -17.81 -2.23
N SER A 77 -3.27 -19.14 -2.09
CA SER A 77 -4.40 -19.95 -2.55
C SER A 77 -5.77 -19.55 -1.95
N GLN A 78 -5.79 -18.75 -0.87
CA GLN A 78 -7.00 -18.22 -0.24
C GLN A 78 -7.30 -16.75 -0.57
N PHE A 79 -6.39 -16.03 -1.24
CA PHE A 79 -6.54 -14.59 -1.52
C PHE A 79 -6.61 -14.31 -3.01
N LYS A 80 -7.55 -13.45 -3.41
CA LYS A 80 -7.70 -13.08 -4.82
C LYS A 80 -6.47 -12.30 -5.28
N PRO A 81 -5.78 -12.77 -6.34
CA PRO A 81 -4.61 -12.09 -6.86
C PRO A 81 -4.99 -10.68 -7.32
N ILE A 82 -4.06 -9.74 -7.13
CA ILE A 82 -4.25 -8.36 -7.59
C ILE A 82 -4.13 -8.36 -9.12
N PRO A 83 -5.10 -7.82 -9.86
CA PRO A 83 -5.04 -7.75 -11.32
C PRO A 83 -3.88 -6.85 -11.78
N GLU A 84 -3.27 -7.19 -12.92
CA GLU A 84 -2.07 -6.51 -13.43
C GLU A 84 -2.31 -5.00 -13.68
N ASP A 85 -3.51 -4.59 -14.13
CA ASP A 85 -3.87 -3.16 -14.27
C ASP A 85 -3.73 -2.38 -12.95
N GLN A 86 -4.18 -2.97 -11.83
CA GLN A 86 -4.03 -2.36 -10.52
C GLN A 86 -2.58 -2.39 -10.04
N LYS A 87 -1.82 -3.44 -10.38
CA LYS A 87 -0.38 -3.50 -10.06
C LYS A 87 0.39 -2.39 -10.76
N ALA A 88 0.14 -2.17 -12.04
CA ALA A 88 0.79 -1.11 -12.81
C ALA A 88 0.50 0.29 -12.24
N SER A 89 -0.78 0.58 -11.95
CA SER A 89 -1.17 1.85 -11.29
C SER A 89 -0.48 2.01 -9.93
N PHE A 90 -0.51 0.95 -9.11
CA PHE A 90 0.06 0.95 -7.78
C PHE A 90 1.58 1.18 -7.80
N ARG A 91 2.31 0.52 -8.70
CA ARG A 91 3.77 0.70 -8.89
C ARG A 91 4.12 2.17 -9.14
N ASN A 92 3.43 2.81 -10.09
CA ASN A 92 3.68 4.20 -10.45
C ASN A 92 3.44 5.18 -9.29
N ARG A 93 2.44 4.92 -8.46
CA ARG A 93 2.09 5.80 -7.33
C ARG A 93 2.90 5.53 -6.08
N LEU A 94 3.29 4.27 -5.83
CA LEU A 94 3.98 3.85 -4.61
C LEU A 94 5.24 4.68 -4.33
N VAL A 95 6.03 4.97 -5.37
CA VAL A 95 7.29 5.70 -5.22
C VAL A 95 7.05 7.17 -4.82
N SER A 96 6.04 7.82 -5.43
CA SER A 96 5.64 9.18 -5.07
C SER A 96 5.07 9.25 -3.65
N VAL A 97 4.29 8.25 -3.23
CA VAL A 97 3.76 8.15 -1.87
C VAL A 97 4.89 7.92 -0.87
N LEU A 98 5.85 7.05 -1.17
CA LEU A 98 7.04 6.82 -0.34
C LEU A 98 7.87 8.08 -0.11
N ALA A 99 8.00 8.93 -1.14
CA ALA A 99 8.76 10.17 -1.08
C ALA A 99 8.07 11.25 -0.25
N SER A 100 6.73 11.32 -0.30
CA SER A 100 5.93 12.33 0.41
C SER A 100 5.54 11.96 1.85
N THR A 101 5.75 10.69 2.23
CA THR A 101 5.26 10.14 3.50
C THR A 101 6.29 10.20 4.63
N GLN A 102 5.80 10.36 5.87
CA GLN A 102 6.62 10.40 7.10
C GLN A 102 7.29 9.06 7.43
N ALA A 103 8.39 9.09 8.19
CA ALA A 103 9.26 7.94 8.45
C ALA A 103 8.54 6.68 8.98
N GLN A 104 7.57 6.83 9.89
CA GLN A 104 6.85 5.68 10.48
C GLN A 104 6.01 4.91 9.45
N VAL A 105 5.30 5.64 8.59
CA VAL A 105 4.48 5.04 7.54
C VAL A 105 5.36 4.54 6.40
N ARG A 106 6.43 5.28 6.07
CA ARG A 106 7.45 4.83 5.11
C ARG A 106 8.03 3.47 5.51
N ALA A 107 8.30 3.22 6.78
CA ALA A 107 8.78 1.92 7.27
C ALA A 107 7.79 0.76 7.02
N GLN A 108 6.49 1.03 6.89
CA GLN A 108 5.49 0.02 6.49
C GLN A 108 5.42 -0.18 4.98
N LEU A 109 5.73 0.86 4.19
CA LEU A 109 5.72 0.83 2.73
C LEU A 109 7.00 0.23 2.12
N VAL A 110 8.17 0.36 2.77
CA VAL A 110 9.44 -0.20 2.27
C VAL A 110 9.36 -1.72 2.03
N PRO A 111 8.82 -2.54 2.95
CA PRO A 111 8.64 -3.98 2.70
C PRO A 111 7.71 -4.29 1.51
N ILE A 112 6.72 -3.42 1.27
CA ILE A 112 5.83 -3.52 0.11
C ILE A 112 6.66 -3.34 -1.17
N LEU A 113 7.45 -2.26 -1.22
CA LEU A 113 8.33 -2.00 -2.36
C LEU A 113 9.29 -3.16 -2.60
N GLN A 114 9.96 -3.67 -1.57
CA GLN A 114 10.88 -4.80 -1.68
C GLN A 114 10.20 -6.05 -2.28
N LYS A 115 8.99 -6.39 -1.83
CA LYS A 115 8.20 -7.50 -2.37
C LYS A 115 7.91 -7.28 -3.87
N ILE A 116 7.46 -6.08 -4.25
CA ILE A 116 7.15 -5.75 -5.63
C ILE A 116 8.40 -5.83 -6.51
N LEU A 117 9.53 -5.29 -6.05
CA LEU A 117 10.79 -5.36 -6.79
C LEU A 117 11.26 -6.80 -6.98
N HIS A 118 11.12 -7.65 -5.96
CA HIS A 118 11.49 -9.06 -6.07
C HIS A 118 10.68 -9.80 -7.14
N ASP A 119 9.40 -9.49 -7.27
CA ASP A 119 8.48 -10.19 -8.18
C ASP A 119 8.38 -9.59 -9.59
N ASP A 120 8.53 -8.26 -9.71
CA ASP A 120 8.25 -7.54 -10.96
C ASP A 120 9.49 -6.89 -11.62
N PHE A 121 10.61 -6.73 -10.91
CA PHE A 121 11.83 -6.18 -11.50
C PHE A 121 12.75 -7.31 -12.02
N PRO A 122 13.38 -7.18 -13.21
CA PRO A 122 13.33 -6.04 -14.14
C PRO A 122 12.22 -6.12 -15.20
N ASP A 123 11.61 -7.28 -15.44
CA ASP A 123 10.76 -7.53 -16.63
C ASP A 123 9.46 -6.70 -16.69
N LYS A 124 8.82 -6.44 -15.54
CA LYS A 124 7.52 -5.75 -15.47
C LYS A 124 7.60 -4.32 -14.95
N TRP A 125 8.74 -3.91 -14.40
CA TRP A 125 8.94 -2.55 -13.90
C TRP A 125 10.36 -2.01 -14.17
N PRO A 126 10.78 -1.89 -15.44
CA PRO A 126 12.12 -1.42 -15.80
C PRO A 126 12.36 0.05 -15.42
N ASP A 127 11.32 0.89 -15.48
CA ASP A 127 11.38 2.33 -15.18
C ASP A 127 11.67 2.65 -13.70
N PHE A 128 11.61 1.67 -12.81
CA PHE A 128 11.81 1.88 -11.37
C PHE A 128 13.14 2.60 -11.05
N LEU A 129 14.24 2.18 -11.70
CA LEU A 129 15.56 2.78 -11.48
C LEU A 129 15.58 4.24 -11.91
N GLU A 130 14.98 4.56 -13.06
CA GLU A 130 14.93 5.93 -13.57
C GLU A 130 14.09 6.83 -12.65
N ILE A 131 12.93 6.35 -12.19
CA ILE A 131 12.07 7.07 -11.24
C ILE A 131 12.81 7.33 -9.93
N THR A 132 13.51 6.32 -9.40
CA THR A 132 14.28 6.44 -8.15
C THR A 132 15.43 7.43 -8.30
N LEU A 133 16.16 7.39 -9.43
CA LEU A 133 17.22 8.35 -9.73
C LEU A 133 16.70 9.79 -9.85
N ARG A 134 15.54 9.99 -10.48
CA ARG A 134 14.90 11.32 -10.55
C ARG A 134 14.55 11.86 -9.17
N LEU A 135 14.00 11.02 -8.29
CA LEU A 135 13.66 11.42 -6.92
C LEU A 135 14.91 11.73 -6.09
N LEU A 136 15.98 10.93 -6.24
CA LEU A 136 17.24 11.16 -5.54
C LEU A 136 17.93 12.46 -6.00
N ASN A 137 17.87 12.76 -7.30
CA ASN A 137 18.40 14.02 -7.86
C ASN A 137 17.54 15.25 -7.51
N SER A 138 16.26 15.06 -7.17
CA SER A 138 15.34 16.16 -6.86
C SER A 138 15.51 16.77 -5.45
N ASN A 139 16.55 16.37 -4.70
CA ASN A 139 17.04 17.07 -3.50
C ASN A 139 16.03 17.20 -2.34
N ASP A 140 15.31 16.12 -1.97
CA ASP A 140 14.65 16.05 -0.67
C ASP A 140 15.46 15.13 0.26
N ALA A 141 16.03 15.70 1.33
CA ALA A 141 16.88 14.99 2.30
C ALA A 141 16.17 13.79 2.97
N ASN A 142 14.84 13.68 2.83
CA ASN A 142 14.08 12.51 3.28
C ASN A 142 14.18 11.31 2.33
N SER A 143 14.43 11.49 1.04
CA SER A 143 14.46 10.40 0.04
C SER A 143 15.69 9.50 0.15
N VAL A 144 16.76 9.96 0.81
CA VAL A 144 18.03 9.24 0.93
C VAL A 144 17.94 8.01 1.85
N PHE A 145 16.99 7.99 2.81
CA PHE A 145 16.88 6.90 3.79
C PHE A 145 16.14 5.65 3.28
N ALA A 146 15.45 5.69 2.14
CA ALA A 146 14.74 4.53 1.60
C ALA A 146 15.63 3.57 0.77
N GLY A 147 16.86 3.98 0.45
CA GLY A 147 17.81 3.18 -0.33
C GLY A 147 18.83 2.39 0.51
N LEU A 148 18.72 2.40 1.85
CA LEU A 148 19.74 1.85 2.75
C LEU A 148 19.17 1.12 3.97
N GLN A 149 18.09 0.36 3.77
CA GLN A 149 17.67 -0.66 4.73
C GLN A 149 17.04 -1.89 4.08
#